data_AF-A0A3L7ZN24-F1
#
_entry.id   AF-A0A3L7ZN24-F1
#
_cell.length_a   1.000
_cell.length_b   1.000
_cell.length_c   1.000
_cell.angle_alpha   90.00
_cell.angle_beta   90.00
_cell.angle_gamma   90.00
#
_symmetry.space_group_name_H-M   'P 1'
#
loop_
_entity.id
_entity.type
_entity.pdbx_description
1 polymer ?
#
loop_
_entity_poly.entity_id
_entity_poly.type
_entity_poly.pdbx_seq_one_letter_code
_entity_poly.pdbx_strand_id
1 'polypeptide(L)'
;FFIKENYQPDTERDELSFLSRSFERHFNERPFLNHYCYLFLTKTTRERSRRQSDFSTLCRGRIVPQEIVDKEAAAKFIEAVGQFERIMNDSGFVTLTRLAASEITGQDGKAGIIEKYFSLSQTDTTCLKDIGLYPEEMRVGDDILCLHTLSDVEDLPGKVGTDCRFEKLSTDRSDCRLSFAAPVGVLLSCNHVYNQFIFIDDHAENLKNFEQTARNMQSLSRYSRANQVNREWIDEYLNEAHSRGLISVRCHCNVMAWSDDRDELKRIRNDVGSQLALMECKPRHNTTDTPTLFWAGIPGNEADFPAEESFYTFLGQALCLFVEETNYKSSLSPFGIKMVDRVSGRPLHIDISDLPMKKGITTNRNKFILGPSGSGKSFFTNHMVRQYYEQGAHVLLVDTGNSYLGLSQLIHNRTHGEDGIYFTYTNENPIAFNP
;
A
#
# COMPACT_ATOMS: atom_id res chain seq x y z
N PHE A 1 -5.99 -1.26 -2.54
CA PHE A 1 -7.17 -1.14 -1.64
C PHE A 1 -6.68 -0.86 -0.24
N PHE A 2 -7.14 0.22 0.37
CA PHE A 2 -6.87 0.61 1.74
C PHE A 2 -8.23 0.72 2.45
N ILE A 3 -8.53 -0.25 3.31
CA ILE A 3 -9.85 -0.41 3.94
C ILE A 3 -9.71 -0.31 5.45
N LYS A 4 -10.54 0.53 6.06
CA LYS A 4 -10.64 0.67 7.50
C LYS A 4 -11.28 -0.59 8.08
N GLU A 5 -10.53 -1.27 8.94
CA GLU A 5 -10.96 -2.46 9.66
C GLU A 5 -10.77 -2.24 11.16
N ASN A 6 -11.48 -3.01 11.97
CA ASN A 6 -11.36 -2.95 13.43
C ASN A 6 -10.53 -4.13 13.93
N TYR A 7 -9.58 -3.86 14.83
CA TYR A 7 -8.79 -4.92 15.44
C TYR A 7 -9.69 -5.86 16.25
N GLN A 8 -9.63 -7.15 15.91
CA GLN A 8 -10.29 -8.22 16.65
C GLN A 8 -9.31 -8.79 17.69
N PRO A 9 -9.63 -8.69 18.98
CA PRO A 9 -8.75 -9.19 20.03
C PRO A 9 -8.79 -10.71 20.12
N ASP A 10 -7.65 -11.30 20.43
CA ASP A 10 -7.52 -12.75 20.62
C ASP A 10 -7.75 -13.10 22.11
N THR A 11 -9.00 -12.99 22.56
CA THR A 11 -9.37 -13.20 23.98
C THR A 11 -9.69 -14.64 24.36
N GLU A 12 -9.83 -15.53 23.39
CA GLU A 12 -10.28 -16.91 23.58
C GLU A 12 -9.14 -17.90 23.86
N ARG A 13 -7.88 -17.45 23.82
CA ARG A 13 -6.76 -18.28 24.27
C ARG A 13 -6.89 -18.55 25.77
N ASP A 14 -7.00 -19.83 26.11
CA ASP A 14 -6.86 -20.29 27.49
C ASP A 14 -5.52 -19.81 28.08
N GLU A 15 -5.51 -19.48 29.37
CA GLU A 15 -4.32 -19.06 30.15
C GLU A 15 -3.71 -17.67 29.88
N LEU A 16 -4.41 -16.74 29.23
CA LEU A 16 -3.92 -15.36 29.11
C LEU A 16 -3.64 -14.72 30.49
N SER A 17 -2.44 -14.17 30.67
CA SER A 17 -2.11 -13.41 31.88
C SER A 17 -2.91 -12.10 31.96
N PHE A 18 -3.05 -11.55 33.18
CA PHE A 18 -3.80 -10.31 33.42
C PHE A 18 -3.38 -9.16 32.48
N LEU A 19 -2.07 -8.99 32.28
CA LEU A 19 -1.53 -7.92 31.45
C LEU A 19 -1.76 -8.20 29.95
N SER A 20 -1.70 -9.45 29.50
CA SER A 20 -2.05 -9.82 28.12
C SER A 20 -3.53 -9.61 27.83
N ARG A 21 -4.41 -9.96 28.77
CA ARG A 21 -5.85 -9.69 28.65
C ARG A 21 -6.15 -8.19 28.63
N SER A 22 -5.45 -7.42 29.43
CA SER A 22 -5.59 -5.95 29.47
C SER A 22 -5.11 -5.31 28.16
N PHE A 23 -4.05 -5.84 27.55
CA PHE A 23 -3.57 -5.42 26.24
C PHE A 23 -4.63 -5.65 25.16
N GLU A 24 -5.16 -6.88 25.05
CA GLU A 24 -6.19 -7.20 24.05
C GLU A 24 -7.47 -6.34 24.24
N ARG A 25 -7.88 -6.09 25.49
CA ARG A 25 -9.00 -5.18 25.80
C ARG A 25 -8.72 -3.73 25.41
N HIS A 26 -7.50 -3.23 25.60
CA HIS A 26 -7.15 -1.85 25.28
C HIS A 26 -7.23 -1.57 23.77
N PHE A 27 -6.89 -2.57 22.94
CA PHE A 27 -6.89 -2.44 21.49
C PHE A 27 -8.17 -2.96 20.82
N ASN A 28 -9.12 -3.51 21.58
CA ASN A 28 -10.39 -3.99 21.06
C ASN A 28 -11.09 -2.92 20.22
N GLU A 29 -11.57 -3.30 19.03
CA GLU A 29 -12.27 -2.44 18.07
C GLU A 29 -11.46 -1.23 17.59
N ARG A 30 -10.14 -1.19 17.84
CA ARG A 30 -9.31 -0.09 17.36
C ARG A 30 -9.30 -0.08 15.83
N PRO A 31 -9.71 1.02 15.18
CA PRO A 31 -9.67 1.11 13.74
C PRO A 31 -8.23 1.18 13.25
N PHE A 32 -7.94 0.44 12.18
CA PHE A 32 -6.69 0.49 11.46
C PHE A 32 -6.97 0.42 9.96
N LEU A 33 -6.06 0.95 9.15
CA LEU A 33 -6.17 0.84 7.70
C LEU A 33 -5.46 -0.44 7.25
N ASN A 34 -6.18 -1.36 6.64
CA ASN A 34 -5.62 -2.58 6.08
C ASN A 34 -5.36 -2.42 4.58
N HIS A 35 -4.23 -2.92 4.10
CA HIS A 35 -3.81 -2.78 2.71
C HIS A 35 -3.89 -4.12 1.97
N TYR A 36 -4.58 -4.10 0.83
CA TYR A 36 -4.68 -5.19 -0.14
C TYR A 36 -4.18 -4.70 -1.50
N CYS A 37 -3.19 -5.40 -2.04
CA CYS A 37 -2.55 -5.08 -3.32
C CYS A 37 -2.93 -6.13 -4.36
N TYR A 38 -3.39 -5.67 -5.52
CA TYR A 38 -3.75 -6.51 -6.65
C TYR A 38 -3.05 -5.98 -7.90
N LEU A 39 -2.56 -6.90 -8.73
CA LEU A 39 -1.97 -6.60 -10.02
C LEU A 39 -2.77 -7.29 -11.11
N PHE A 40 -3.30 -6.50 -12.04
CA PHE A 40 -4.03 -6.99 -13.20
C PHE A 40 -3.19 -6.78 -14.46
N LEU A 41 -3.00 -7.86 -15.22
CA LEU A 41 -2.34 -7.82 -16.51
C LEU A 41 -3.41 -8.09 -17.57
N THR A 42 -3.74 -7.06 -18.34
CA THR A 42 -4.85 -7.10 -19.29
C THR A 42 -4.34 -6.93 -20.70
N LYS A 43 -4.63 -7.91 -21.55
CA LYS A 43 -4.34 -7.84 -22.99
C LYS A 43 -5.47 -7.06 -23.67
N THR A 44 -5.14 -5.92 -24.26
CA THR A 44 -6.09 -5.08 -25.02
C THR A 44 -5.77 -5.09 -26.53
N THR A 45 -6.66 -4.48 -27.31
CA THR A 45 -6.54 -4.28 -28.76
C THR A 45 -6.19 -2.82 -29.04
N ARG A 46 -5.53 -2.52 -30.16
CA ARG A 46 -5.20 -1.12 -30.54
C ARG A 46 -6.43 -0.21 -30.60
N GLU A 47 -7.55 -0.71 -31.11
CA GLU A 47 -8.80 0.05 -31.21
C GLU A 47 -9.42 0.32 -29.84
N ARG A 48 -9.35 -0.65 -28.91
CA ARG A 48 -9.86 -0.46 -27.54
C ARG A 48 -9.00 0.52 -26.74
N SER A 49 -7.68 0.42 -26.86
CA SER A 49 -6.72 1.26 -26.13
C SER A 49 -6.83 2.76 -26.44
N ARG A 50 -7.46 3.13 -27.57
CA ARG A 50 -7.60 4.53 -28.02
C ARG A 50 -9.01 5.12 -27.82
N ARG A 51 -9.89 4.43 -27.09
CA ARG A 51 -11.27 4.91 -26.90
C ARG A 51 -11.33 6.07 -25.92
N GLN A 52 -12.35 6.90 -26.12
CA GLN A 52 -12.69 8.01 -25.22
C GLN A 52 -13.92 7.68 -24.37
N SER A 53 -14.11 8.44 -23.29
CA SER A 53 -15.14 8.24 -22.28
C SER A 53 -16.56 8.23 -22.84
N ASP A 54 -16.83 9.01 -23.90
CA ASP A 54 -18.10 9.05 -24.64
C ASP A 54 -18.50 7.70 -25.27
N PHE A 55 -17.55 6.76 -25.44
CA PHE A 55 -17.74 5.47 -26.11
C PHE A 55 -17.47 4.25 -25.21
N SER A 56 -17.78 4.37 -23.92
CA SER A 56 -17.66 3.29 -22.93
C SER A 56 -18.50 2.03 -23.27
N THR A 57 -18.00 0.85 -22.88
CA THR A 57 -18.68 -0.45 -23.04
C THR A 57 -20.01 -0.56 -22.30
N LEU A 58 -20.32 0.35 -21.37
CA LEU A 58 -21.64 0.49 -20.76
C LEU A 58 -22.78 0.56 -21.80
N CYS A 59 -22.47 0.99 -23.03
CA CYS A 59 -23.44 1.13 -24.12
C CYS A 59 -23.42 -0.03 -25.15
N ARG A 60 -22.77 -1.19 -24.88
CA ARG A 60 -22.65 -2.30 -25.85
C ARG A 60 -23.38 -3.58 -25.46
N GLY A 61 -23.96 -4.25 -26.46
CA GLY A 61 -24.57 -5.58 -26.33
C GLY A 61 -23.61 -6.78 -26.43
N ARG A 62 -22.30 -6.60 -26.66
CA ARG A 62 -21.31 -7.69 -26.73
C ARG A 62 -19.98 -7.29 -26.08
N ILE A 63 -19.62 -8.02 -25.01
CA ILE A 63 -18.53 -7.66 -24.09
C ILE A 63 -17.17 -8.22 -24.58
N VAL A 64 -17.16 -9.42 -25.18
CA VAL A 64 -15.93 -10.15 -25.54
C VAL A 64 -15.35 -9.70 -26.89
N PRO A 65 -14.08 -9.23 -26.95
CA PRO A 65 -13.39 -8.92 -28.21
C PRO A 65 -13.14 -10.15 -29.09
N GLN A 66 -13.14 -9.99 -30.42
CA GLN A 66 -12.91 -11.08 -31.37
C GLN A 66 -11.50 -11.69 -31.26
N GLU A 67 -10.50 -10.94 -30.78
CA GLU A 67 -9.10 -11.40 -30.66
C GLU A 67 -8.86 -12.38 -29.50
N ILE A 68 -9.80 -12.51 -28.54
CA ILE A 68 -9.76 -13.61 -27.56
C ILE A 68 -9.97 -14.98 -28.24
N VAL A 69 -10.45 -14.99 -29.48
CA VAL A 69 -10.56 -16.19 -30.31
C VAL A 69 -9.19 -16.62 -30.88
N ASP A 70 -8.21 -15.71 -30.94
CA ASP A 70 -6.85 -16.05 -31.36
C ASP A 70 -6.07 -16.75 -30.24
N LYS A 71 -6.03 -18.08 -30.33
CA LYS A 71 -5.34 -18.94 -29.37
C LYS A 71 -3.83 -18.70 -29.32
N GLU A 72 -3.21 -18.28 -30.43
CA GLU A 72 -1.77 -18.05 -30.48
C GLU A 72 -1.40 -16.75 -29.74
N ALA A 73 -2.15 -15.68 -30.00
CA ALA A 73 -1.96 -14.40 -29.30
C ALA A 73 -2.23 -14.50 -27.79
N ALA A 74 -3.17 -15.36 -27.38
CA ALA A 74 -3.44 -15.68 -25.97
C ALA A 74 -2.30 -16.49 -25.35
N ALA A 75 -1.78 -17.51 -26.05
CA ALA A 75 -0.66 -18.32 -25.57
C ALA A 75 0.60 -17.48 -25.33
N LYS A 76 0.97 -16.61 -26.29
CA LYS A 76 2.11 -15.68 -26.15
C LYS A 76 1.95 -14.73 -24.96
N PHE A 77 0.73 -14.26 -24.71
CA PHE A 77 0.45 -13.40 -23.55
C PHE A 77 0.62 -14.16 -22.24
N ILE A 78 0.08 -15.37 -22.12
CA ILE A 78 0.24 -16.21 -20.92
C ILE A 78 1.73 -16.54 -20.68
N GLU A 79 2.50 -16.80 -21.73
CA GLU A 79 3.94 -17.02 -21.62
C GLU A 79 4.67 -15.79 -21.08
N ALA A 80 4.39 -14.60 -21.62
CA ALA A 80 4.97 -13.34 -21.16
C ALA A 80 4.59 -13.04 -19.69
N VAL A 81 3.34 -13.28 -19.31
CA VAL A 81 2.88 -13.16 -17.92
C VAL A 81 3.63 -14.13 -17.01
N GLY A 82 3.84 -15.38 -17.44
CA GLY A 82 4.61 -16.36 -16.67
C GLY A 82 6.09 -15.99 -16.53
N GLN A 83 6.70 -15.36 -17.54
CA GLN A 83 8.05 -14.81 -17.43
C GLN A 83 8.11 -13.64 -16.45
N PHE A 84 7.16 -12.70 -16.54
CA PHE A 84 7.03 -11.58 -15.60
C PHE A 84 6.88 -12.07 -14.16
N GLU A 85 5.99 -13.04 -13.92
CA GLU A 85 5.76 -13.63 -12.60
C GLU A 85 7.04 -14.22 -12.00
N ARG A 86 7.81 -14.97 -12.80
CA ARG A 86 9.08 -15.55 -12.37
C ARG A 86 10.10 -14.48 -12.01
N ILE A 87 10.29 -13.47 -12.86
CA ILE A 87 11.25 -12.38 -12.61
C ILE A 87 10.92 -11.67 -11.29
N MET A 88 9.64 -11.37 -11.06
CA MET A 88 9.21 -10.70 -9.83
C MET A 88 9.42 -11.58 -8.60
N ASN A 89 9.06 -12.86 -8.66
CA ASN A 89 9.25 -13.79 -7.55
C ASN A 89 10.74 -14.04 -7.25
N ASP A 90 11.59 -14.12 -8.27
CA ASP A 90 13.04 -14.33 -8.14
C ASP A 90 13.74 -13.10 -7.52
N SER A 91 13.14 -11.91 -7.61
CA SER A 91 13.69 -10.68 -6.99
C SER A 91 13.77 -10.77 -5.46
N GLY A 92 12.93 -11.59 -4.81
CA GLY A 92 12.85 -11.73 -3.36
C GLY A 92 12.21 -10.54 -2.62
N PHE A 93 11.91 -9.44 -3.31
CA PHE A 93 11.26 -8.26 -2.71
C PHE A 93 9.74 -8.35 -2.74
N VAL A 94 9.19 -8.94 -3.81
CA VAL A 94 7.75 -9.10 -4.04
C VAL A 94 7.46 -10.57 -4.35
N THR A 95 6.31 -11.05 -3.87
CA THR A 95 5.80 -12.37 -4.25
C THR A 95 4.43 -12.21 -4.86
N LEU A 96 4.28 -12.70 -6.09
CA LEU A 96 3.02 -12.73 -6.80
C LEU A 96 2.33 -14.07 -6.56
N THR A 97 1.05 -14.02 -6.23
CA THR A 97 0.19 -15.20 -6.11
C THR A 97 -0.94 -15.06 -7.11
N ARG A 98 -1.03 -15.99 -8.05
CA ARG A 98 -2.08 -15.99 -9.06
C ARG A 98 -3.44 -16.30 -8.43
N LEU A 99 -4.42 -15.44 -8.68
CA LEU A 99 -5.81 -15.66 -8.28
C LEU A 99 -6.44 -16.81 -9.08
N ALA A 100 -7.11 -17.72 -8.38
CA ALA A 100 -7.96 -18.75 -8.95
C ALA A 100 -9.29 -18.15 -9.46
N ALA A 101 -9.97 -18.87 -10.36
CA ALA A 101 -11.26 -18.43 -10.90
C ALA A 101 -12.29 -18.13 -9.80
N SER A 102 -12.32 -18.95 -8.74
CA SER A 102 -13.17 -18.76 -7.56
C SER A 102 -12.86 -17.51 -6.76
N GLU A 103 -11.61 -17.08 -6.72
CA GLU A 103 -11.20 -15.84 -6.04
C GLU A 103 -11.55 -14.61 -6.88
N ILE A 104 -11.72 -14.79 -8.20
CA ILE A 104 -12.14 -13.72 -9.11
C ILE A 104 -13.67 -13.56 -9.07
N THR A 105 -14.40 -14.64 -9.32
CA THR A 105 -15.86 -14.63 -9.49
C THR A 105 -16.63 -14.85 -8.19
N GLY A 106 -15.99 -15.35 -7.14
CA GLY A 106 -16.66 -15.77 -5.90
C GLY A 106 -17.12 -17.22 -5.93
N GLN A 107 -17.53 -17.69 -4.76
CA GLN A 107 -18.19 -18.98 -4.50
C GLN A 107 -19.32 -18.79 -3.48
N ASP A 108 -20.15 -19.81 -3.28
CA ASP A 108 -21.20 -19.77 -2.26
C ASP A 108 -20.61 -19.40 -0.88
N GLY A 109 -21.04 -18.24 -0.36
CA GLY A 109 -20.61 -17.70 0.92
C GLY A 109 -19.23 -17.04 0.95
N LYS A 110 -18.56 -16.85 -0.20
CA LYS A 110 -17.28 -16.12 -0.30
C LYS A 110 -17.26 -15.19 -1.51
N ALA A 111 -17.16 -13.88 -1.23
CA ALA A 111 -17.10 -12.88 -2.27
C ALA A 111 -15.79 -12.95 -3.09
N GLY A 112 -15.92 -12.91 -4.42
CA GLY A 112 -14.80 -12.77 -5.35
C GLY A 112 -14.30 -11.33 -5.42
N ILE A 113 -13.15 -11.11 -6.07
CA ILE A 113 -12.57 -9.76 -6.20
C ILE A 113 -13.47 -8.78 -6.95
N ILE A 114 -14.25 -9.28 -7.91
CA ILE A 114 -15.20 -8.46 -8.67
C ILE A 114 -16.32 -7.97 -7.75
N GLU A 115 -16.87 -8.85 -6.91
CA GLU A 115 -17.89 -8.51 -5.93
C GLU A 115 -17.34 -7.58 -4.84
N LYS A 116 -16.10 -7.81 -4.40
CA LYS A 116 -15.37 -6.94 -3.46
C LYS A 116 -15.17 -5.53 -4.03
N TYR A 117 -14.84 -5.42 -5.32
CA TYR A 117 -14.72 -4.14 -6.01
C TYR A 117 -16.09 -3.42 -6.07
N PHE A 118 -17.14 -4.10 -6.50
CA PHE A 118 -18.48 -3.52 -6.59
C PHE A 118 -19.14 -3.20 -5.25
N SER A 119 -18.67 -3.77 -4.14
CA SER A 119 -19.16 -3.47 -2.80
C SER A 119 -18.27 -2.48 -2.03
N LEU A 120 -17.14 -2.08 -2.61
CA LEU A 120 -16.09 -1.28 -1.97
C LEU A 120 -15.64 -1.87 -0.62
N SER A 121 -15.63 -3.20 -0.52
CA SER A 121 -15.32 -3.93 0.70
C SER A 121 -14.39 -5.10 0.42
N GLN A 122 -13.63 -5.52 1.43
CA GLN A 122 -12.82 -6.76 1.37
C GLN A 122 -13.43 -7.88 2.22
N THR A 123 -14.59 -7.65 2.86
CA THR A 123 -15.30 -8.67 3.62
C THR A 123 -15.80 -9.78 2.70
N ASP A 124 -15.81 -11.02 3.20
CA ASP A 124 -16.27 -12.20 2.43
C ASP A 124 -17.80 -12.31 2.33
N THR A 125 -18.53 -11.33 2.86
CA THR A 125 -19.99 -11.25 2.81
C THR A 125 -20.47 -10.70 1.47
N THR A 126 -21.32 -11.46 0.78
CA THR A 126 -21.95 -11.13 -0.50
C THR A 126 -23.10 -10.11 -0.32
N CYS A 127 -22.80 -8.91 0.17
CA CYS A 127 -23.78 -7.84 0.24
C CYS A 127 -23.87 -7.15 -1.13
N LEU A 128 -24.99 -7.34 -1.82
CA LEU A 128 -25.27 -6.63 -3.06
C LEU A 128 -25.59 -5.16 -2.75
N LYS A 129 -24.83 -4.24 -3.34
CA LYS A 129 -25.06 -2.79 -3.23
C LYS A 129 -25.50 -2.24 -4.58
N ASP A 130 -26.46 -1.33 -4.56
CA ASP A 130 -26.90 -0.61 -5.76
C ASP A 130 -25.85 0.43 -6.18
N ILE A 131 -25.57 0.53 -7.48
CA ILE A 131 -24.67 1.56 -8.03
C ILE A 131 -25.53 2.71 -8.56
N GLY A 132 -25.39 3.88 -7.96
CA GLY A 132 -26.06 5.10 -8.39
C GLY A 132 -25.11 6.00 -9.17
N LEU A 133 -25.47 6.30 -10.42
CA LEU A 133 -24.78 7.27 -11.26
C LEU A 133 -25.63 8.54 -11.34
N TYR A 134 -25.22 9.59 -10.63
CA TYR A 134 -25.88 10.88 -10.64
C TYR A 134 -24.97 11.95 -11.26
N PRO A 135 -25.54 13.07 -11.75
CA PRO A 135 -24.74 14.23 -12.10
C PRO A 135 -23.87 14.65 -10.90
N GLU A 136 -22.56 14.75 -11.12
CA GLU A 136 -21.54 15.14 -10.12
C GLU A 136 -21.25 14.15 -8.97
N GLU A 137 -22.05 13.09 -8.81
CA GLU A 137 -21.93 12.15 -7.70
C GLU A 137 -22.14 10.70 -8.16
N MET A 138 -21.17 9.83 -7.85
CA MET A 138 -21.32 8.39 -7.97
C MET A 138 -21.38 7.79 -6.57
N ARG A 139 -22.27 6.80 -6.36
CA ARG A 139 -22.36 6.07 -5.11
C ARG A 139 -22.47 4.56 -5.31
N VAL A 140 -22.04 3.81 -4.31
CA VAL A 140 -22.14 2.36 -4.23
C VAL A 140 -22.81 2.02 -2.89
N GLY A 141 -24.10 1.69 -2.93
CA GLY A 141 -24.93 1.61 -1.74
C GLY A 141 -25.04 2.98 -1.06
N ASP A 142 -24.59 3.04 0.20
CA ASP A 142 -24.54 4.28 0.98
C ASP A 142 -23.21 5.02 0.81
N ASP A 143 -22.17 4.37 0.26
CA ASP A 143 -20.85 4.94 0.09
C ASP A 143 -20.83 5.92 -1.10
N ILE A 144 -20.53 7.19 -0.82
CA ILE A 144 -20.39 8.24 -1.83
C ILE A 144 -18.92 8.32 -2.26
N LEU A 145 -18.66 8.27 -3.57
CA LEU A 145 -17.31 8.27 -4.12
C LEU A 145 -16.77 9.69 -4.30
N CYS A 146 -15.48 9.84 -4.05
CA CYS A 146 -14.69 11.02 -4.35
C CYS A 146 -13.43 10.59 -5.12
N LEU A 147 -13.29 11.05 -6.36
CA LEU A 147 -12.20 10.63 -7.24
C LEU A 147 -11.27 11.82 -7.53
N HIS A 148 -9.98 11.62 -7.28
CA HIS A 148 -8.93 12.55 -7.71
C HIS A 148 -8.03 11.87 -8.71
N THR A 149 -7.81 12.52 -9.85
CA THR A 149 -7.06 11.98 -10.98
C THR A 149 -5.76 12.75 -11.21
N LEU A 150 -4.73 12.03 -11.64
CA LEU A 150 -3.51 12.56 -12.23
C LEU A 150 -3.46 12.05 -13.67
N SER A 151 -4.07 12.82 -14.57
CA SER A 151 -4.25 12.47 -15.98
C SER A 151 -3.54 13.42 -16.95
N ASP A 152 -3.02 14.57 -16.47
CA ASP A 152 -2.27 15.54 -17.25
C ASP A 152 -0.82 15.69 -16.73
N VAL A 153 0.14 15.90 -17.64
CA VAL A 153 1.54 16.16 -17.30
C VAL A 153 1.68 17.50 -16.56
N GLU A 154 0.81 18.48 -16.82
CA GLU A 154 0.84 19.78 -16.13
C GLU A 154 0.42 19.69 -14.64
N ASP A 155 -0.24 18.59 -14.27
CA ASP A 155 -0.66 18.29 -12.89
C ASP A 155 0.38 17.48 -12.13
N LEU A 156 1.46 17.04 -12.79
CA LEU A 156 2.57 16.31 -12.19
C LEU A 156 3.70 17.26 -11.74
N PRO A 157 4.52 16.83 -10.78
CA PRO A 157 5.70 17.57 -10.37
C PRO A 157 6.75 17.60 -11.48
N GLY A 158 7.63 18.60 -11.44
CA GLY A 158 8.75 18.69 -12.39
C GLY A 158 9.78 17.55 -12.25
N LYS A 159 9.77 16.81 -11.13
CA LYS A 159 10.61 15.64 -10.89
C LYS A 159 9.83 14.60 -10.09
N VAL A 160 10.02 13.34 -10.46
CA VAL A 160 9.60 12.18 -9.68
C VAL A 160 10.83 11.38 -9.27
N GLY A 161 10.75 10.65 -8.17
CA GLY A 161 11.83 9.81 -7.65
C GLY A 161 11.30 8.46 -7.19
N THR A 162 12.20 7.51 -6.93
CA THR A 162 11.85 6.22 -6.32
C THR A 162 11.34 6.40 -4.91
N ASP A 163 11.85 7.40 -4.21
CA ASP A 163 11.58 7.67 -2.80
C ASP A 163 11.55 9.17 -2.49
N CYS A 164 10.85 9.52 -1.42
CA CYS A 164 10.82 10.84 -0.84
C CYS A 164 11.16 10.79 0.66
N ARG A 165 11.67 11.91 1.17
CA ARG A 165 12.03 12.03 2.59
C ARG A 165 10.76 12.18 3.42
N PHE A 166 10.54 11.26 4.36
CA PHE A 166 9.45 11.36 5.32
C PHE A 166 9.89 12.18 6.53
N GLU A 167 9.58 13.48 6.50
CA GLU A 167 10.03 14.45 7.50
C GLU A 167 9.69 14.06 8.94
N LYS A 168 8.49 13.48 9.19
CA LYS A 168 8.04 13.12 10.54
C LYS A 168 8.95 12.09 11.24
N LEU A 169 9.67 11.25 10.49
CA LEU A 169 10.58 10.23 11.03
C LEU A 169 12.03 10.46 10.64
N SER A 170 12.33 11.58 9.97
CA SER A 170 13.68 11.96 9.61
C SER A 170 14.28 12.89 10.66
N THR A 171 15.61 12.97 10.69
CA THR A 171 16.37 13.92 11.50
C THR A 171 17.37 14.66 10.61
N ASP A 172 18.01 15.70 11.14
CA ASP A 172 19.08 16.41 10.42
C ASP A 172 20.26 15.50 10.03
N ARG A 173 20.39 14.33 10.67
CA ARG A 173 21.50 13.39 10.45
C ARG A 173 21.07 12.08 9.78
N SER A 174 19.77 11.85 9.58
CA SER A 174 19.25 10.58 9.06
C SER A 174 17.92 10.75 8.36
N ASP A 175 17.81 10.25 7.13
CA ASP A 175 16.57 10.26 6.38
C ASP A 175 15.81 8.95 6.57
N CYS A 176 14.55 9.05 6.99
CA CYS A 176 13.58 7.99 6.78
C CYS A 176 12.93 8.25 5.43
N ARG A 177 13.02 7.29 4.53
CA ARG A 177 12.51 7.43 3.16
C ARG A 177 11.36 6.46 2.92
N LEU A 178 10.36 6.94 2.18
CA LEU A 178 9.19 6.19 1.73
C LEU A 178 9.07 6.34 0.22
N SER A 179 8.27 5.52 -0.44
CA SER A 179 7.98 5.64 -1.86
C SER A 179 7.41 7.02 -2.16
N PHE A 180 7.66 7.50 -3.37
CA PHE A 180 7.20 8.82 -3.79
C PHE A 180 5.66 8.96 -3.69
N ALA A 181 4.92 7.88 -3.93
CA ALA A 181 3.46 7.84 -3.80
C ALA A 181 2.94 7.44 -2.41
N ALA A 182 3.81 7.25 -1.41
CA ALA A 182 3.39 6.94 -0.03
C ALA A 182 2.32 7.90 0.56
N PRO A 183 2.31 9.22 0.25
CA PRO A 183 1.24 10.14 0.69
C PRO A 183 -0.18 9.68 0.34
N VAL A 184 -0.37 9.12 -0.85
CA VAL A 184 -1.68 8.65 -1.35
C VAL A 184 -1.93 7.15 -1.12
N GLY A 185 -0.99 6.48 -0.45
CA GLY A 185 -1.11 5.09 -0.02
C GLY A 185 -1.28 4.98 1.50
N VAL A 186 -0.28 4.40 2.17
CA VAL A 186 -0.33 4.08 3.61
C VAL A 186 -0.51 5.30 4.51
N LEU A 187 -0.17 6.51 4.05
CA LEU A 187 -0.30 7.75 4.84
C LEU A 187 -1.69 8.40 4.74
N LEU A 188 -2.52 7.99 3.77
CA LEU A 188 -3.87 8.50 3.60
C LEU A 188 -4.85 7.71 4.49
N SER A 189 -5.35 8.36 5.55
CA SER A 189 -6.12 7.71 6.62
C SER A 189 -7.62 7.64 6.35
N CYS A 190 -8.04 7.16 5.18
CA CYS A 190 -9.45 6.96 4.82
C CYS A 190 -9.65 5.69 3.99
N ASN A 191 -10.90 5.28 3.78
CA ASN A 191 -11.22 4.20 2.84
C ASN A 191 -10.92 4.69 1.41
N HIS A 192 -9.98 4.04 0.74
CA HIS A 192 -9.63 4.40 -0.62
C HIS A 192 -9.00 3.26 -1.43
N VAL A 193 -9.02 3.41 -2.75
CA VAL A 193 -8.23 2.66 -3.70
C VAL A 193 -7.31 3.64 -4.41
N TYR A 194 -6.01 3.43 -4.29
CA TYR A 194 -5.05 4.02 -5.22
C TYR A 194 -4.96 3.10 -6.45
N ASN A 195 -5.39 3.60 -7.60
CA ASN A 195 -5.28 2.89 -8.87
C ASN A 195 -4.13 3.48 -9.68
N GLN A 196 -3.30 2.60 -10.22
CA GLN A 196 -2.21 2.96 -11.11
C GLN A 196 -2.29 2.11 -12.37
N PHE A 197 -2.35 2.77 -13.52
CA PHE A 197 -2.41 2.14 -14.82
C PHE A 197 -1.14 2.48 -15.58
N ILE A 198 -0.51 1.46 -16.15
CA ILE A 198 0.59 1.60 -17.11
C ILE A 198 0.16 0.90 -18.39
N PHE A 199 0.07 1.68 -19.47
CA PHE A 199 -0.23 1.16 -20.79
C PHE A 199 1.08 0.98 -21.55
N ILE A 200 1.44 -0.29 -21.77
CA ILE A 200 2.58 -0.68 -22.58
C ILE A 200 2.15 -0.67 -24.05
N ASP A 201 2.19 0.52 -24.66
CA ASP A 201 1.86 0.72 -26.06
C ASP A 201 3.07 0.46 -26.99
N ASP A 202 2.85 0.61 -28.30
CA ASP A 202 3.92 0.57 -29.30
C ASP A 202 4.79 1.84 -29.19
N HIS A 203 5.94 1.68 -28.54
CA HIS A 203 6.91 2.76 -28.34
C HIS A 203 7.29 3.49 -29.63
N ALA A 204 7.52 2.76 -30.73
CA ALA A 204 7.93 3.36 -32.00
C ALA A 204 6.79 4.18 -32.62
N GLU A 205 5.55 3.71 -32.49
CA GLU A 205 4.37 4.45 -32.93
C GLU A 205 4.17 5.73 -32.12
N ASN A 206 4.36 5.67 -30.78
CA ASN A 206 4.26 6.84 -29.91
C ASN A 206 5.27 7.92 -30.32
N LEU A 207 6.55 7.57 -30.51
CA LEU A 207 7.57 8.53 -30.94
C LEU A 207 7.25 9.14 -32.30
N LYS A 208 6.78 8.33 -33.27
CA LYS A 208 6.37 8.82 -34.59
C LYS A 208 5.22 9.84 -34.50
N ASN A 209 4.26 9.61 -33.62
CA ASN A 209 3.15 10.54 -33.38
C ASN A 209 3.64 11.84 -32.73
N PHE A 210 4.59 11.77 -31.81
CA PHE A 210 5.24 12.95 -31.22
C PHE A 210 5.99 13.76 -32.27
N GLU A 211 6.79 13.12 -33.12
CA GLU A 211 7.47 13.81 -34.22
C GLU A 211 6.49 14.50 -35.17
N GLN A 212 5.37 13.83 -35.50
CA GLN A 212 4.35 14.43 -36.35
C GLN A 212 3.71 15.65 -35.68
N THR A 213 3.42 15.56 -34.38
CA THR A 213 2.92 16.68 -33.58
C THR A 213 3.92 17.83 -33.54
N ALA A 214 5.20 17.57 -33.30
CA ALA A 214 6.26 18.58 -33.32
C ALA A 214 6.36 19.30 -34.69
N ARG A 215 6.31 18.54 -35.80
CA ARG A 215 6.29 19.09 -37.17
C ARG A 215 5.07 19.99 -37.41
N ASN A 216 3.89 19.57 -36.93
CA ASN A 216 2.66 20.37 -37.03
C ASN A 216 2.74 21.65 -36.19
N MET A 217 3.30 21.57 -34.97
CA MET A 217 3.52 22.75 -34.13
C MET A 217 4.54 23.72 -34.76
N GLN A 218 5.56 23.21 -35.45
CA GLN A 218 6.53 24.02 -36.18
C GLN A 218 5.88 24.81 -37.32
N SER A 219 5.00 24.20 -38.11
CA SER A 219 4.30 24.89 -39.20
C SER A 219 3.36 25.98 -38.69
N LEU A 220 2.79 25.81 -37.48
CA LEU A 220 1.91 26.76 -36.80
C LEU A 220 2.64 27.72 -35.84
N SER A 221 3.95 27.57 -35.63
CA SER A 221 4.73 28.34 -34.65
C SER A 221 4.77 29.85 -34.91
N ARG A 222 4.61 30.27 -36.17
CA ARG A 222 4.52 31.70 -36.54
C ARG A 222 3.31 32.41 -35.92
N TYR A 223 2.31 31.66 -35.48
CA TYR A 223 1.04 32.19 -34.97
C TYR A 223 0.94 32.16 -33.44
N SER A 224 1.81 31.43 -32.72
CA SER A 224 1.75 31.34 -31.25
C SER A 224 3.09 30.95 -30.63
N ARG A 225 3.54 31.74 -29.65
CA ARG A 225 4.70 31.44 -28.80
C ARG A 225 4.51 30.15 -27.97
N ALA A 226 3.26 29.82 -27.60
CA ALA A 226 2.97 28.59 -26.85
C ALA A 226 3.27 27.34 -27.69
N ASN A 227 3.00 27.37 -28.99
CA ASN A 227 3.33 26.24 -29.88
C ASN A 227 4.84 26.03 -30.01
N GLN A 228 5.63 27.11 -29.94
CA GLN A 228 7.08 27.01 -29.95
C GLN A 228 7.60 26.30 -28.69
N VAL A 229 7.08 26.67 -27.52
CA VAL A 229 7.45 26.06 -26.24
C VAL A 229 7.04 24.57 -26.22
N ASN A 230 5.80 24.24 -26.60
CA ASN A 230 5.34 22.84 -26.63
C ASN A 230 6.17 21.98 -27.59
N ARG A 231 6.60 22.54 -28.73
CA ARG A 231 7.52 21.85 -29.63
C ARG A 231 8.87 21.56 -28.96
N GLU A 232 9.43 22.52 -28.24
CA GLU A 232 10.70 22.35 -27.53
C GLU A 232 10.61 21.21 -26.49
N TRP A 233 9.51 21.12 -25.74
CA TRP A 233 9.25 20.01 -24.82
C TRP A 233 9.13 18.65 -25.53
N ILE A 234 8.43 18.59 -26.66
CA ILE A 234 8.32 17.35 -27.45
C ILE A 234 9.69 16.94 -28.00
N ASP A 235 10.47 17.89 -28.51
CA ASP A 235 11.82 17.61 -29.01
C ASP A 235 12.73 17.12 -27.88
N GLU A 236 12.63 17.68 -26.67
CA GLU A 236 13.35 17.20 -25.48
C GLU A 236 12.94 15.76 -25.11
N TYR A 237 11.64 15.47 -25.07
CA TYR A 237 11.13 14.12 -24.84
C TYR A 237 11.66 13.11 -25.86
N LEU A 238 11.61 13.45 -27.16
CA LEU A 238 12.13 12.59 -28.23
C LEU A 238 13.64 12.37 -28.08
N ASN A 239 14.39 13.42 -27.78
CA ASN A 239 15.84 13.33 -27.56
C ASN A 239 16.17 12.44 -26.35
N GLU A 240 15.43 12.55 -25.25
CA GLU A 240 15.65 11.71 -24.08
C GLU A 240 15.30 10.25 -24.35
N ALA A 241 14.18 9.99 -25.02
CA ALA A 241 13.79 8.65 -25.47
C ALA A 241 14.91 7.98 -26.29
N HIS A 242 15.44 8.68 -27.31
CA HIS A 242 16.49 8.13 -28.18
C HIS A 242 17.86 8.02 -27.50
N SER A 243 18.28 9.05 -26.77
CA SER A 243 19.62 9.10 -26.19
C SER A 243 19.83 8.12 -25.04
N ARG A 244 18.78 7.90 -24.23
CA ARG A 244 18.82 7.02 -23.05
C ARG A 244 18.15 5.67 -23.29
N GLY A 245 17.53 5.46 -24.44
CA GLY A 245 16.79 4.24 -24.77
C GLY A 245 15.56 4.04 -23.88
N LEU A 246 14.88 5.13 -23.49
CA LEU A 246 13.73 5.06 -22.59
C LEU A 246 12.46 4.63 -23.34
N ILE A 247 11.70 3.73 -22.73
CA ILE A 247 10.45 3.24 -23.28
C ILE A 247 9.32 4.23 -22.93
N SER A 248 8.71 4.78 -23.97
CA SER A 248 7.51 5.61 -23.88
C SER A 248 6.28 4.76 -23.56
N VAL A 249 5.56 5.14 -22.51
CA VAL A 249 4.32 4.50 -22.05
C VAL A 249 3.27 5.55 -21.75
N ARG A 250 2.00 5.16 -21.67
CA ARG A 250 0.98 6.01 -21.03
C ARG A 250 0.78 5.58 -19.58
N CYS A 251 0.49 6.54 -18.72
CA CYS A 251 0.24 6.33 -17.31
C CYS A 251 -1.02 7.08 -16.87
N HIS A 252 -1.71 6.52 -15.88
CA HIS A 252 -2.76 7.20 -15.11
C HIS A 252 -2.64 6.80 -13.66
N CYS A 253 -2.85 7.75 -12.76
CA CYS A 253 -3.00 7.49 -11.34
C CYS A 253 -4.27 8.13 -10.83
N ASN A 254 -5.00 7.45 -9.95
CA ASN A 254 -6.12 8.06 -9.25
C ASN A 254 -6.26 7.56 -7.81
N VAL A 255 -6.83 8.42 -6.98
CA VAL A 255 -7.27 8.09 -5.62
C VAL A 255 -8.79 8.11 -5.63
N MET A 256 -9.38 6.92 -5.53
CA MET A 256 -10.82 6.72 -5.36
C MET A 256 -11.10 6.50 -3.88
N ALA A 257 -11.60 7.51 -3.19
CA ALA A 257 -11.96 7.44 -1.78
C ALA A 257 -13.48 7.48 -1.59
N TRP A 258 -13.99 7.02 -0.44
CA TRP A 258 -15.41 7.03 -0.16
C TRP A 258 -15.73 7.11 1.33
N SER A 259 -16.97 7.52 1.63
CA SER A 259 -17.58 7.49 2.96
C SER A 259 -19.11 7.47 2.82
N ASP A 260 -19.78 6.93 3.82
CA ASP A 260 -21.24 6.97 4.00
C ASP A 260 -21.71 8.27 4.69
N ASP A 261 -20.79 9.09 5.21
CA ASP A 261 -21.05 10.41 5.79
C ASP A 261 -20.55 11.54 4.87
N ARG A 262 -21.46 12.46 4.52
CA ARG A 262 -21.17 13.62 3.67
C ARG A 262 -20.18 14.60 4.31
N ASP A 263 -20.17 14.73 5.63
CA ASP A 263 -19.22 15.64 6.30
C ASP A 263 -17.83 15.01 6.42
N GLU A 264 -17.74 13.70 6.66
CA GLU A 264 -16.50 12.95 6.52
C GLU A 264 -15.98 12.99 5.08
N LEU A 265 -16.83 12.81 4.07
CA LEU A 265 -16.43 12.88 2.66
C LEU A 265 -15.79 14.22 2.29
N LYS A 266 -16.30 15.34 2.81
CA LYS A 266 -15.68 16.66 2.61
C LYS A 266 -14.27 16.72 3.20
N ARG A 267 -14.05 16.10 4.37
CA ARG A 267 -12.71 16.00 4.99
C ARG A 267 -11.80 15.12 4.16
N ILE A 268 -12.27 13.93 3.76
CA ILE A 268 -11.56 13.00 2.89
C ILE A 268 -11.12 13.70 1.60
N ARG A 269 -12.01 14.45 0.95
CA ARG A 269 -11.68 15.20 -0.27
C ARG A 269 -10.52 16.18 -0.04
N ASN A 270 -10.56 16.93 1.06
CA ASN A 270 -9.48 17.86 1.40
C ASN A 270 -8.18 17.14 1.76
N ASP A 271 -8.27 16.00 2.47
CA ASP A 271 -7.12 15.20 2.86
C ASP A 271 -6.44 14.57 1.64
N VAL A 272 -7.21 13.99 0.70
CA VAL A 272 -6.69 13.47 -0.58
C VAL A 272 -6.00 14.58 -1.37
N GLY A 273 -6.64 15.75 -1.50
CA GLY A 273 -6.04 16.91 -2.15
C GLY A 273 -4.74 17.37 -1.49
N SER A 274 -4.68 17.33 -0.16
CA SER A 274 -3.47 17.68 0.62
C SER A 274 -2.35 16.65 0.43
N GLN A 275 -2.66 15.35 0.38
CA GLN A 275 -1.66 14.29 0.14
C GLN A 275 -1.09 14.36 -1.28
N LEU A 276 -1.93 14.65 -2.28
CA LEU A 276 -1.47 14.88 -3.65
C LEU A 276 -0.57 16.12 -3.75
N ALA A 277 -0.91 17.19 -3.02
CA ALA A 277 -0.06 18.38 -2.95
C ALA A 277 1.29 18.11 -2.24
N LEU A 278 1.36 17.17 -1.30
CA LEU A 278 2.63 16.73 -0.70
C LEU A 278 3.54 15.99 -1.70
N MET A 279 2.96 15.39 -2.73
CA MET A 279 3.70 14.85 -3.88
C MET A 279 4.03 15.93 -4.92
N GLU A 280 3.77 17.21 -4.63
CA GLU A 280 3.86 18.34 -5.56
C GLU A 280 2.96 18.20 -6.80
N CYS A 281 1.95 17.32 -6.75
CA CYS A 281 0.94 17.19 -7.79
C CYS A 281 -0.20 18.19 -7.58
N LYS A 282 -0.86 18.60 -8.66
CA LYS A 282 -2.10 19.37 -8.61
C LYS A 282 -3.29 18.41 -8.54
N PRO A 283 -4.08 18.42 -7.45
CA PRO A 283 -5.21 17.52 -7.34
C PRO A 283 -6.37 17.96 -8.24
N ARG A 284 -6.73 17.14 -9.23
CA ARG A 284 -7.95 17.31 -10.03
C ARG A 284 -9.06 16.42 -9.47
N HIS A 285 -10.06 17.02 -8.85
CA HIS A 285 -11.27 16.31 -8.43
C HIS A 285 -12.14 16.05 -9.67
N ASN A 286 -12.14 14.81 -10.16
CA ASN A 286 -12.89 14.43 -11.35
C ASN A 286 -14.30 14.00 -10.94
N THR A 287 -15.31 14.66 -11.48
CA THR A 287 -16.74 14.35 -11.26
C THR A 287 -17.43 13.84 -12.53
N THR A 288 -16.82 14.06 -13.69
CA THR A 288 -17.39 13.72 -15.00
C THR A 288 -17.04 12.30 -15.40
N ASP A 289 -15.76 11.94 -15.32
CA ASP A 289 -15.27 10.63 -15.79
C ASP A 289 -15.30 9.56 -14.71
N THR A 290 -15.74 9.89 -13.48
CA THR A 290 -15.80 8.94 -12.34
C THR A 290 -16.51 7.64 -12.68
N PRO A 291 -17.68 7.62 -13.32
CA PRO A 291 -18.33 6.36 -13.74
C PRO A 291 -17.48 5.55 -14.71
N THR A 292 -16.84 6.21 -15.67
CA THR A 292 -16.01 5.56 -16.69
C THR A 292 -14.72 5.01 -16.09
N LEU A 293 -14.07 5.76 -15.21
CA LEU A 293 -12.85 5.36 -14.51
C LEU A 293 -13.13 4.24 -13.50
N PHE A 294 -14.26 4.31 -12.78
CA PHE A 294 -14.71 3.21 -11.93
C PHE A 294 -14.95 1.93 -12.76
N TRP A 295 -15.58 2.06 -13.93
CA TRP A 295 -15.84 0.93 -14.82
C TRP A 295 -14.55 0.31 -15.36
N ALA A 296 -13.61 1.15 -15.80
CA ALA A 296 -12.30 0.70 -16.27
C ALA A 296 -11.45 0.06 -15.17
N GLY A 297 -11.67 0.44 -13.90
CA GLY A 297 -11.01 -0.14 -12.74
C GLY A 297 -11.56 -1.48 -12.27
N ILE A 298 -12.65 -1.99 -12.86
CA ILE A 298 -13.14 -3.35 -12.59
C ILE A 298 -12.03 -4.35 -12.97
N PRO A 299 -11.67 -5.31 -12.09
CA PRO A 299 -10.64 -6.29 -12.36
C PRO A 299 -10.76 -6.95 -13.74
N GLY A 300 -9.78 -6.71 -14.62
CA GLY A 300 -9.74 -7.26 -15.98
C GLY A 300 -10.46 -6.43 -17.05
N ASN A 301 -11.02 -5.26 -16.70
CA ASN A 301 -11.73 -4.37 -17.62
C ASN A 301 -10.91 -3.13 -18.03
N GLU A 302 -9.60 -3.12 -17.75
CA GLU A 302 -8.70 -1.99 -18.00
C GLU A 302 -8.54 -1.70 -19.50
N ALA A 303 -8.95 -2.63 -20.37
CA ALA A 303 -8.98 -2.43 -21.81
C ALA A 303 -9.96 -1.35 -22.27
N ASP A 304 -10.98 -1.02 -21.47
CA ASP A 304 -11.97 0.03 -21.77
C ASP A 304 -11.63 1.36 -21.04
N PHE A 305 -10.38 1.52 -20.61
CA PHE A 305 -9.90 2.75 -20.00
C PHE A 305 -9.94 3.95 -20.98
N PRO A 306 -10.45 5.12 -20.57
CA PRO A 306 -10.52 6.31 -21.42
C PRO A 306 -9.12 6.88 -21.70
N ALA A 307 -8.70 6.89 -22.96
CA ALA A 307 -7.34 7.23 -23.36
C ALA A 307 -6.94 8.68 -23.01
N GLU A 308 -7.89 9.61 -23.01
CA GLU A 308 -7.70 11.02 -22.64
C GLU A 308 -7.45 11.24 -21.14
N GLU A 309 -7.86 10.30 -20.27
CA GLU A 309 -7.52 10.34 -18.86
C GLU A 309 -6.19 9.61 -18.60
N SER A 310 -5.24 9.69 -19.54
CA SER A 310 -3.88 9.18 -19.38
C SER A 310 -2.87 10.12 -20.03
N PHE A 311 -1.67 10.20 -19.46
CA PHE A 311 -0.58 11.02 -19.96
C PHE A 311 0.60 10.17 -20.44
N TYR A 312 1.39 10.70 -21.37
CA TYR A 312 2.61 10.04 -21.81
C TYR A 312 3.77 10.34 -20.87
N THR A 313 4.54 9.31 -20.54
CA THR A 313 5.76 9.41 -19.75
C THR A 313 6.72 8.30 -20.15
N PHE A 314 7.82 8.14 -19.42
CA PHE A 314 8.71 7.00 -19.57
C PHE A 314 8.45 5.97 -18.47
N LEU A 315 8.76 4.70 -18.77
CA LEU A 315 8.48 3.59 -17.86
C LEU A 315 9.07 3.81 -16.45
N GLY A 316 10.30 4.32 -16.33
CA GLY A 316 10.93 4.58 -15.04
C GLY A 316 10.14 5.58 -14.18
N GLN A 317 9.71 6.68 -14.79
CA GLN A 317 8.92 7.74 -14.15
C GLN A 317 7.52 7.24 -13.78
N ALA A 318 6.91 6.39 -14.62
CA ALA A 318 5.65 5.74 -14.29
C ALA A 318 5.80 4.82 -13.05
N LEU A 319 6.91 4.08 -12.97
CA LEU A 319 7.21 3.19 -11.83
C LEU A 319 7.43 3.98 -10.52
N CYS A 320 7.96 5.19 -10.58
CA CYS A 320 8.09 6.06 -9.40
C CYS A 320 6.75 6.39 -8.72
N LEU A 321 5.63 6.28 -9.44
CA LEU A 321 4.29 6.54 -8.87
C LEU A 321 3.71 5.31 -8.14
N PHE A 322 4.44 4.19 -8.02
CA PHE A 322 3.98 3.05 -7.24
C PHE A 322 3.99 3.34 -5.73
N VAL A 323 2.98 2.81 -5.04
CA VAL A 323 2.99 2.69 -3.58
C VAL A 323 3.69 1.39 -3.22
N GLU A 324 4.80 1.47 -2.50
CA GLU A 324 5.64 0.31 -2.16
C GLU A 324 5.47 -0.14 -0.70
N GLU A 325 4.79 0.68 0.10
CA GLU A 325 4.52 0.39 1.51
C GLU A 325 3.25 -0.43 1.71
N THR A 326 3.29 -1.25 2.76
CA THR A 326 2.13 -1.97 3.28
C THR A 326 2.16 -1.95 4.80
N ASN A 327 1.05 -2.33 5.44
CA ASN A 327 1.01 -2.49 6.89
C ASN A 327 2.05 -3.52 7.38
N TYR A 328 2.61 -3.25 8.56
CA TYR A 328 3.40 -4.24 9.27
C TYR A 328 2.58 -5.51 9.52
N LYS A 329 3.27 -6.66 9.43
CA LYS A 329 2.66 -7.98 9.61
C LYS A 329 3.12 -8.61 10.91
N SER A 330 2.18 -9.25 11.60
CA SER A 330 2.53 -10.12 12.72
C SER A 330 3.41 -11.28 12.24
N SER A 331 4.35 -11.69 13.09
CA SER A 331 5.17 -12.87 12.91
C SER A 331 4.32 -14.13 13.06
N LEU A 332 4.59 -15.15 12.24
CA LEU A 332 3.93 -16.46 12.33
C LEU A 332 4.49 -17.35 13.45
N SER A 333 5.55 -16.90 14.13
CA SER A 333 6.21 -17.65 15.19
C SER A 333 5.31 -17.72 16.43
N PRO A 334 5.23 -18.88 17.11
CA PRO A 334 4.52 -18.98 18.39
C PRO A 334 5.20 -18.12 19.47
N PHE A 335 6.50 -17.89 19.34
CA PHE A 335 7.27 -17.04 20.23
C PHE A 335 7.34 -15.60 19.71
N GLY A 336 7.25 -14.60 20.59
CA GLY A 336 7.42 -13.21 20.19
C GLY A 336 7.00 -12.19 21.26
N ILE A 337 6.92 -10.92 20.87
CA ILE A 337 6.50 -9.82 21.72
C ILE A 337 5.37 -9.05 21.04
N LYS A 338 4.34 -8.75 21.82
CA LYS A 338 3.27 -7.82 21.42
C LYS A 338 3.81 -6.40 21.41
N MET A 339 3.79 -5.76 20.25
CA MET A 339 4.19 -4.38 19.99
C MET A 339 3.06 -3.66 19.26
N VAL A 340 3.24 -2.39 18.90
CA VAL A 340 2.22 -1.59 18.22
C VAL A 340 2.84 -0.95 16.97
N ASP A 341 2.13 -1.03 15.85
CA ASP A 341 2.46 -0.29 14.65
C ASP A 341 2.43 1.22 14.91
N ARG A 342 3.49 1.93 14.51
CA ARG A 342 3.57 3.37 14.65
C ARG A 342 2.59 4.12 13.74
N VAL A 343 2.29 3.58 12.55
CA VAL A 343 1.46 4.25 11.55
C VAL A 343 -0.02 4.00 11.83
N SER A 344 -0.44 2.73 11.83
CA SER A 344 -1.85 2.39 12.03
C SER A 344 -2.28 2.29 13.50
N GLY A 345 -1.34 2.21 14.44
CA GLY A 345 -1.65 1.95 15.85
C GLY A 345 -2.15 0.52 16.12
N ARG A 346 -2.10 -0.37 15.12
CA ARG A 346 -2.52 -1.76 15.25
C ARG A 346 -1.53 -2.55 16.12
N PRO A 347 -2.00 -3.34 17.08
CA PRO A 347 -1.12 -4.25 17.82
C PRO A 347 -0.59 -5.37 16.90
N LEU A 348 0.67 -5.73 17.09
CA LEU A 348 1.40 -6.71 16.29
C LEU A 348 2.10 -7.72 17.19
N HIS A 349 2.14 -8.98 16.77
CA HIS A 349 3.01 -9.98 17.38
C HIS A 349 4.33 -10.03 16.62
N ILE A 350 5.47 -9.78 17.26
CA ILE A 350 6.75 -9.67 16.59
C ILE A 350 7.75 -10.65 17.19
N ASP A 351 8.28 -11.54 16.36
CA ASP A 351 9.40 -12.41 16.73
C ASP A 351 10.71 -11.78 16.28
N ILE A 352 11.49 -11.31 17.24
CA ILE A 352 12.82 -10.75 17.01
C ILE A 352 13.94 -11.77 17.22
N SER A 353 13.63 -13.04 17.51
CA SER A 353 14.60 -14.06 17.88
C SER A 353 14.64 -15.22 16.87
N ASP A 354 13.56 -15.98 16.72
CA ASP A 354 13.60 -17.23 15.95
C ASP A 354 13.28 -17.00 14.48
N LEU A 355 12.28 -16.17 14.17
CA LEU A 355 11.90 -15.86 12.80
C LEU A 355 13.04 -15.24 11.98
N PRO A 356 13.82 -14.25 12.48
CA PRO A 356 14.95 -13.70 11.74
C PRO A 356 16.05 -14.75 11.50
N MET A 357 16.31 -15.64 12.46
CA MET A 357 17.26 -16.75 12.28
C MET A 357 16.78 -17.75 11.24
N LYS A 358 15.50 -18.16 11.28
CA LYS A 358 14.90 -19.05 10.28
C LYS A 358 14.96 -18.46 8.86
N LYS A 359 14.85 -17.14 8.75
CA LYS A 359 15.00 -16.40 7.49
C LYS A 359 16.46 -16.15 7.08
N GLY A 360 17.44 -16.55 7.90
CA GLY A 360 18.86 -16.29 7.64
C GLY A 360 19.29 -14.82 7.77
N ILE A 361 18.45 -13.97 8.38
CA ILE A 361 18.75 -12.54 8.59
C ILE A 361 19.77 -12.36 9.72
N THR A 362 19.70 -13.21 10.74
CA THR A 362 20.64 -13.20 11.88
C THR A 362 21.23 -14.59 12.12
N THR A 363 22.46 -14.63 12.63
CA THR A 363 23.13 -15.88 13.04
C THR A 363 23.04 -16.16 14.54
N ASN A 364 22.55 -15.19 15.31
CA ASN A 364 22.39 -15.29 16.76
C ASN A 364 21.16 -14.50 17.24
N ARG A 365 20.82 -14.69 18.53
CA ARG A 365 19.67 -14.05 19.18
C ARG A 365 20.04 -12.84 20.02
N ASN A 366 21.30 -12.40 20.01
CA ASN A 366 21.76 -11.30 20.86
C ASN A 366 21.09 -9.99 20.43
N LYS A 367 20.63 -9.19 21.40
CA LYS A 367 19.95 -7.92 21.16
C LYS A 367 20.76 -6.77 21.76
N PHE A 368 20.80 -5.66 21.04
CA PHE A 368 21.37 -4.41 21.54
C PHE A 368 20.27 -3.35 21.56
N ILE A 369 19.94 -2.85 22.76
CA ILE A 369 18.89 -1.86 22.98
C ILE A 369 19.57 -0.53 23.28
N LEU A 370 19.50 0.42 22.35
CA LEU A 370 20.15 1.73 22.44
C LEU A 370 19.11 2.85 22.59
N GLY A 371 19.46 3.87 23.39
CA GLY A 371 18.67 5.10 23.52
C GLY A 371 19.18 5.98 24.66
N PRO A 372 18.97 7.30 24.62
CA PRO A 372 19.35 8.20 25.71
C PRO A 372 18.52 7.95 26.98
N SER A 373 18.87 8.57 28.11
CA SER A 373 18.02 8.52 29.30
C SER A 373 16.62 9.06 28.98
N GLY A 374 15.57 8.46 29.56
CA GLY A 374 14.17 8.85 29.30
C GLY A 374 13.54 8.34 27.99
N SER A 375 14.30 7.69 27.09
CA SER A 375 13.80 7.16 25.80
C SER A 375 12.92 5.91 25.90
N GLY A 376 12.67 5.40 27.11
CA GLY A 376 11.86 4.19 27.32
C GLY A 376 12.61 2.87 27.21
N LYS A 377 13.96 2.85 27.23
CA LYS A 377 14.76 1.60 27.23
C LYS A 377 14.31 0.60 28.30
N SER A 378 14.27 1.01 29.56
CA SER A 378 13.88 0.13 30.67
C SER A 378 12.42 -0.31 30.54
N PHE A 379 11.54 0.57 30.04
CA PHE A 379 10.14 0.23 29.77
C PHE A 379 10.02 -0.87 28.72
N PHE A 380 10.74 -0.74 27.59
CA PHE A 380 10.78 -1.78 26.55
C PHE A 380 11.39 -3.09 27.08
N THR A 381 12.54 -3.04 27.76
CA THR A 381 13.19 -4.24 28.29
C THR A 381 12.28 -4.97 29.27
N ASN A 382 11.58 -4.24 30.15
CA ASN A 382 10.64 -4.82 31.10
C ASN A 382 9.48 -5.54 30.38
N HIS A 383 8.93 -4.91 29.33
CA HIS A 383 7.88 -5.49 28.49
C HIS A 383 8.35 -6.73 27.72
N MET A 384 9.56 -6.70 27.19
CA MET A 384 10.18 -7.83 26.48
C MET A 384 10.42 -8.99 27.44
N VAL A 385 11.08 -8.76 28.58
CA VAL A 385 11.43 -9.77 29.57
C VAL A 385 10.18 -10.45 30.13
N ARG A 386 9.15 -9.68 30.47
CA ARG A 386 7.86 -10.23 30.91
C ARG A 386 7.28 -11.20 29.88
N GLN A 387 7.22 -10.80 28.62
CA GLN A 387 6.63 -11.66 27.58
C GLN A 387 7.48 -12.90 27.30
N TYR A 388 8.82 -12.77 27.34
CA TYR A 388 9.72 -13.91 27.23
C TYR A 388 9.49 -14.91 28.37
N TYR A 389 9.39 -14.41 29.60
CA TYR A 389 9.08 -15.20 30.79
C TYR A 389 7.75 -15.93 30.67
N GLU A 390 6.68 -15.22 30.28
CA GLU A 390 5.35 -15.81 30.08
C GLU A 390 5.32 -16.87 28.98
N GLN A 391 6.33 -16.90 28.10
CA GLN A 391 6.52 -17.90 27.05
C GLN A 391 7.56 -18.99 27.42
N GLY A 392 7.92 -19.08 28.70
CA GLY A 392 8.78 -20.14 29.25
C GLY A 392 10.29 -19.87 29.15
N ALA A 393 10.72 -18.65 28.81
CA ALA A 393 12.14 -18.32 28.81
C ALA A 393 12.67 -18.13 30.24
N HIS A 394 13.82 -18.74 30.53
CA HIS A 394 14.57 -18.44 31.75
C HIS A 394 15.29 -17.10 31.61
N VAL A 395 15.07 -16.19 32.56
CA VAL A 395 15.60 -14.82 32.51
C VAL A 395 16.53 -14.59 33.69
N LEU A 396 17.80 -14.32 33.39
CA LEU A 396 18.75 -13.72 34.35
C LEU A 396 18.96 -12.26 33.96
N LEU A 397 18.73 -11.34 34.91
CA LEU A 397 18.84 -9.91 34.67
C LEU A 397 19.74 -9.27 35.73
N VAL A 398 20.73 -8.48 35.28
CA VAL A 398 21.55 -7.63 36.15
C VAL A 398 20.94 -6.23 36.16
N ASP A 399 20.36 -5.83 37.29
CA ASP A 399 19.67 -4.55 37.44
C ASP A 399 20.50 -3.59 38.30
N THR A 400 20.98 -2.50 37.70
CA THR A 400 21.69 -1.45 38.44
C THR A 400 20.76 -0.35 38.95
N GLY A 401 19.52 -0.28 38.46
CA GLY A 401 18.61 0.85 38.68
C GLY A 401 17.29 0.49 39.36
N ASN A 402 17.15 -0.73 39.87
CA ASN A 402 15.91 -1.29 40.45
C ASN A 402 14.69 -1.15 39.52
N SER A 403 14.91 -1.05 38.21
CA SER A 403 13.87 -0.85 37.21
C SER A 403 12.98 -2.07 37.01
N TYR A 404 13.47 -3.26 37.38
CA TYR A 404 12.80 -4.54 37.13
C TYR A 404 12.28 -5.22 38.40
N LEU A 405 12.53 -4.63 39.58
CA LEU A 405 12.04 -5.13 40.88
C LEU A 405 10.53 -5.36 40.89
N GLY A 406 9.75 -4.42 40.34
CA GLY A 406 8.29 -4.53 40.29
C GLY A 406 7.80 -5.73 39.47
N LEU A 407 8.46 -6.03 38.34
CA LEU A 407 8.13 -7.23 37.55
C LEU A 407 8.53 -8.50 38.31
N SER A 408 9.71 -8.51 38.94
CA SER A 408 10.19 -9.63 39.74
C SER A 408 9.21 -9.96 40.88
N GLN A 409 8.77 -8.93 41.63
CA GLN A 409 7.78 -9.09 42.71
C GLN A 409 6.43 -9.57 42.20
N LEU A 410 5.97 -9.09 41.03
CA LEU A 410 4.73 -9.55 40.42
C LEU A 410 4.79 -11.05 40.11
N ILE A 411 5.90 -11.51 39.54
CA ILE A 411 6.14 -12.92 39.25
C ILE A 411 6.21 -13.71 40.56
N HIS A 412 7.01 -13.27 41.52
CA HIS A 412 7.20 -13.91 42.82
C HIS A 412 5.88 -14.13 43.56
N ASN A 413 5.04 -13.10 43.60
CA ASN A 413 3.73 -13.19 44.23
C ASN A 413 2.79 -14.15 43.48
N ARG A 414 2.86 -14.19 42.14
CA ARG A 414 2.03 -15.07 41.31
C ARG A 414 2.44 -16.54 41.44
N THR A 415 3.73 -16.82 41.58
CA THR A 415 4.29 -18.18 41.69
C THR A 415 4.50 -18.61 43.13
N HIS A 416 3.97 -17.89 44.12
CA HIS A 416 4.14 -18.18 45.54
C HIS A 416 5.60 -18.38 45.98
N GLY A 417 6.50 -17.61 45.38
CA GLY A 417 7.92 -17.62 45.68
C GLY A 417 8.77 -18.64 44.93
N GLU A 418 8.19 -19.46 44.04
CA GLU A 418 8.95 -20.37 43.18
C GLU A 418 9.83 -19.65 42.15
N ASP A 419 9.47 -18.40 41.80
CA ASP A 419 10.11 -17.60 40.76
C ASP A 419 10.15 -16.11 41.16
N GLY A 420 10.65 -15.22 40.30
CA GLY A 420 10.70 -13.78 40.55
C GLY A 420 11.70 -13.39 41.65
N ILE A 421 12.80 -14.13 41.74
CA ILE A 421 13.82 -13.93 42.78
C ILE A 421 14.68 -12.71 42.46
N TYR A 422 14.65 -11.71 43.35
CA TYR A 422 15.44 -10.49 43.21
C TYR A 422 16.54 -10.45 44.27
N PHE A 423 17.80 -10.65 43.85
CA PHE A 423 18.96 -10.48 44.72
C PHE A 423 19.40 -9.02 44.71
N THR A 424 19.33 -8.38 45.87
CA THR A 424 19.83 -7.00 46.05
C THR A 424 20.83 -6.96 47.18
N TYR A 425 21.88 -6.17 47.01
CA TYR A 425 22.81 -5.88 48.09
C TYR A 425 22.15 -4.90 49.06
N THR A 426 22.10 -5.25 50.33
CA THR A 426 21.93 -4.28 51.42
C THR A 426 23.08 -4.43 52.41
N ASN A 427 23.35 -3.39 53.20
CA ASN A 427 24.38 -3.49 54.25
C ASN A 427 24.05 -4.56 55.30
N GLU A 428 22.76 -4.87 55.48
CA GLU A 428 22.25 -5.87 56.41
C GLU A 428 22.23 -7.28 55.80
N ASN A 429 22.13 -7.40 54.47
CA ASN A 429 22.10 -8.65 53.74
C ASN A 429 22.99 -8.55 52.49
N PRO A 430 24.33 -8.70 52.65
CA PRO A 430 25.25 -8.64 51.54
C PRO A 430 25.00 -9.81 50.59
N ILE A 431 25.25 -9.63 49.29
CA ILE A 431 25.16 -10.70 48.31
C ILE A 431 26.22 -11.76 48.65
N ALA A 432 25.77 -12.90 49.14
CA ALA A 432 26.60 -14.07 49.43
C ALA A 432 26.52 -15.03 48.24
N PHE A 433 27.34 -14.77 47.22
CA PHE A 433 27.53 -15.67 46.08
C PHE A 433 29.02 -16.01 45.98
N ASN A 434 29.36 -17.30 46.13
CA ASN A 434 30.69 -17.79 45.81
C ASN A 434 30.62 -18.44 44.42
N PRO A 435 31.22 -17.83 43.37
CA PRO A 435 31.25 -18.40 42.02
C PRO A 435 31.88 -19.79 42.00
#